data_AF-A0A3N5R8G7-F1
#
_entry.id   AF-A0A3N5R8G7-F1
#
_cell.length_a   1.000
_cell.length_b   1.000
_cell.length_c   1.000
_cell.angle_alpha   90.00
_cell.angle_beta   90.00
_cell.angle_gamma   90.00
#
_symmetry.space_group_name_H-M   'P 1'
#
loop_
_entity.id
_entity.type
_entity.pdbx_description
1 polymer ?
#
loop_
_entity_poly.entity_id
_entity_poly.type
_entity_poly.pdbx_seq_one_letter_code
_entity_poly.pdbx_strand_id
1 'polypeptide(L)'
;MSAEYTIRRQLFAVLHTNFFLEDAQGKQIGYCRQKAFKLKEDIRIFTDESMQDERIAIKARNIIDFGAAYDVHDSRTNKKLGALKRKGWASMLRDTWIVMDEYDNEVGKIEEDSPTMALLRRFLSNLIPQSFHLVDDSGEELAKFQQNFNPFLYRLKVTVEDDCHLPAMLVLSAGLLLAAVEGRQK
;
A
#
# COMPACT_ATOMS: atom_id res chain seq x y z
N MET A 1 2.91 17.32 -14.16
CA MET A 1 3.01 15.95 -14.70
C MET A 1 2.97 14.98 -13.54
N SER A 2 1.84 14.30 -13.31
CA SER A 2 1.74 13.29 -12.26
C SER A 2 2.83 12.21 -12.38
N ALA A 3 3.31 11.71 -11.24
CA ALA A 3 4.34 10.69 -11.19
C ALA A 3 3.69 9.30 -11.18
N GLU A 4 4.15 8.40 -12.06
CA GLU A 4 3.62 7.05 -12.14
C GLU A 4 4.62 6.01 -11.60
N TYR A 5 4.08 5.04 -10.89
CA TYR A 5 4.80 3.89 -10.35
C TYR A 5 3.98 2.61 -10.52
N THR A 6 4.64 1.47 -10.40
CA THR A 6 3.99 0.15 -10.38
C THR A 6 4.50 -0.69 -9.21
N ILE A 7 3.57 -1.28 -8.46
CA ILE A 7 3.85 -2.31 -7.47
C ILE A 7 3.46 -3.66 -8.06
N ARG A 8 4.45 -4.49 -8.36
CA ARG A 8 4.27 -5.80 -9.00
C ARG A 8 4.58 -6.91 -8.01
N ARG A 9 3.70 -7.91 -7.91
CA ARG A 9 3.93 -9.10 -7.08
C ARG A 9 4.57 -10.22 -7.91
N GLN A 10 5.55 -10.92 -7.36
CA GLN A 10 6.12 -12.10 -8.01
C GLN A 10 5.12 -13.27 -8.02
N LEU A 11 5.09 -13.99 -9.13
CA LEU A 11 4.37 -15.24 -9.32
C LEU A 11 5.06 -16.42 -8.60
N PHE A 12 4.27 -17.42 -8.17
CA PHE A 12 4.72 -18.74 -7.70
C PHE A 12 5.63 -18.78 -6.45
N ALA A 13 5.61 -17.73 -5.62
CA ALA A 13 6.37 -17.75 -4.38
C ALA A 13 5.56 -18.49 -3.28
N VAL A 14 6.05 -19.67 -2.87
CA VAL A 14 5.34 -20.57 -1.93
C VAL A 14 5.62 -20.19 -0.47
N LEU A 15 6.83 -19.70 -0.16
CA LEU A 15 7.27 -19.39 1.21
C LEU A 15 7.28 -17.89 1.53
N HIS A 16 7.34 -17.05 0.50
CA HIS A 16 7.46 -15.61 0.61
C HIS A 16 6.57 -14.95 -0.43
N THR A 17 6.33 -13.66 -0.30
CA THR A 17 5.70 -12.83 -1.31
C THR A 17 6.66 -11.69 -1.61
N ASN A 18 7.12 -11.63 -2.85
CA ASN A 18 8.05 -10.60 -3.30
C ASN A 18 7.27 -9.53 -4.05
N PHE A 19 7.57 -8.27 -3.74
CA PHE A 19 7.04 -7.09 -4.40
C PHE A 19 8.18 -6.28 -5.00
N PHE A 20 7.97 -5.82 -6.22
CA PHE A 20 8.86 -4.94 -6.95
C PHE A 20 8.16 -3.60 -7.11
N LEU A 21 8.84 -2.51 -6.74
CA LEU A 21 8.40 -1.15 -6.95
C LEU A 21 9.17 -0.61 -8.15
N GLU A 22 8.46 -0.19 -9.19
CA GLU A 22 8.99 0.25 -10.48
C GLU A 22 8.53 1.68 -10.75
N ASP A 23 9.37 2.50 -11.38
CA ASP A 23 8.97 3.82 -11.91
C ASP A 23 8.18 3.70 -13.23
N ALA A 24 7.79 4.84 -13.80
CA ALA A 24 7.06 4.92 -15.06
C ALA A 24 7.78 4.26 -16.25
N GLN A 25 9.12 4.16 -16.20
CA GLN A 25 9.93 3.52 -17.23
C GLN A 25 10.14 2.01 -16.96
N GLY A 26 9.56 1.48 -15.89
CA GLY A 26 9.71 0.09 -15.48
C GLY A 26 11.05 -0.20 -14.78
N LYS A 27 11.82 0.84 -14.43
CA LYS A 27 13.05 0.68 -13.67
C LYS A 27 12.70 0.43 -12.21
N GLN A 28 13.31 -0.59 -11.63
CA GLN A 28 13.14 -0.90 -10.22
C GLN A 28 13.70 0.24 -9.34
N ILE A 29 12.86 0.71 -8.42
CA ILE A 29 13.18 1.72 -7.42
C ILE A 29 13.07 1.18 -5.99
N GLY A 30 12.52 -0.02 -5.84
CA GLY A 30 12.54 -0.74 -4.57
C GLY A 30 12.10 -2.20 -4.68
N TYR A 31 12.45 -2.96 -3.65
CA TYR A 31 12.14 -4.37 -3.52
C TYR A 31 11.68 -4.67 -2.10
N CYS A 32 10.62 -5.45 -1.95
CA CYS A 32 10.13 -5.92 -0.66
C CYS A 32 9.94 -7.43 -0.69
N ARG A 33 10.56 -8.14 0.25
CA ARG A 33 10.34 -9.57 0.49
C ARG A 33 9.57 -9.76 1.79
N GLN A 34 8.32 -10.17 1.67
CA GLN A 34 7.45 -10.46 2.81
C GLN A 34 7.39 -11.97 3.04
N LYS A 35 7.37 -12.43 4.30
CA LYS A 35 7.05 -13.84 4.58
C LYS A 35 5.59 -14.10 4.25
N ALA A 36 5.32 -15.24 3.61
CA ALA A 36 3.95 -15.66 3.41
C ALA A 36 3.24 -15.77 4.78
N PHE A 37 1.97 -15.38 4.86
CA PHE A 37 1.10 -15.52 6.03
C PHE A 37 1.27 -14.57 7.22
N LYS A 38 2.28 -13.68 7.28
CA LYS A 38 2.40 -12.70 8.40
C LYS A 38 2.29 -11.24 7.95
N LEU A 39 1.25 -10.54 8.42
CA LEU A 39 1.07 -9.09 8.18
C LEU A 39 1.59 -8.28 9.39
N LYS A 40 1.68 -8.92 10.56
CA LYS A 40 2.17 -8.32 11.80
C LYS A 40 3.71 -8.22 11.90
N GLU A 41 4.44 -8.57 10.83
CA GLU A 41 5.89 -8.40 10.80
C GLU A 41 6.24 -7.04 10.22
N ASP A 42 7.37 -6.47 10.64
CA ASP A 42 7.98 -5.30 10.00
C ASP A 42 8.19 -5.59 8.51
N ILE A 43 7.67 -4.71 7.66
CA ILE A 43 7.86 -4.76 6.21
C ILE A 43 9.03 -3.82 5.87
N ARG A 44 9.95 -4.27 5.01
CA ARG A 44 11.11 -3.48 4.59
C ARG A 44 11.11 -3.32 3.07
N ILE A 45 11.43 -2.11 2.62
CA ILE A 45 11.69 -1.82 1.20
C ILE A 45 13.20 -1.58 1.07
N PHE A 46 13.85 -2.42 0.28
CA PHE A 46 15.25 -2.35 -0.10
C PHE A 46 15.40 -1.66 -1.46
N THR A 47 16.61 -1.24 -1.81
CA THR A 47 16.92 -0.75 -3.18
C THR A 47 16.69 -1.83 -4.24
N ASP A 48 17.03 -3.07 -3.90
CA ASP A 48 17.02 -4.22 -4.79
C ASP A 48 16.94 -5.56 -4.05
N GLU A 49 16.96 -6.64 -4.83
CA GLU A 49 16.80 -8.02 -4.40
C GLU A 49 17.97 -8.55 -3.55
N SER A 50 19.12 -7.87 -3.53
CA SER A 50 20.23 -8.25 -2.64
C SER A 50 19.88 -8.03 -1.16
N MET A 51 18.89 -7.17 -0.88
CA MET A 51 18.44 -6.81 0.46
C MET A 51 19.56 -6.26 1.36
N GLN A 52 20.61 -5.68 0.77
CA GLN A 52 21.73 -5.09 1.51
C GLN A 52 21.42 -3.66 1.96
N ASP A 53 20.81 -2.86 1.06
CA ASP A 53 20.52 -1.46 1.32
C ASP A 53 19.03 -1.27 1.62
N GLU A 54 18.71 -1.22 2.91
CA GLU A 54 17.36 -0.90 3.38
C GLU A 54 17.06 0.60 3.18
N ARG A 55 15.92 0.89 2.56
CA ARG A 55 15.50 2.25 2.22
C ARG A 55 14.34 2.73 3.09
N ILE A 56 13.33 1.87 3.28
CA ILE A 56 12.16 2.17 4.11
C ILE A 56 11.87 1.02 5.07
N ALA A 57 11.52 1.38 6.30
CA ALA A 57 10.98 0.48 7.31
C ALA A 57 9.51 0.81 7.58
N ILE A 58 8.63 -0.18 7.41
CA ILE A 58 7.20 -0.11 7.71
C ILE A 58 6.95 -1.00 8.93
N LYS A 59 6.83 -0.38 10.10
CA LYS A 59 6.78 -1.06 11.40
C LYS A 59 5.35 -1.13 11.91
N ALA A 60 4.88 -2.32 12.26
CA ALA A 60 3.55 -2.47 12.83
C ALA A 60 3.50 -1.89 14.25
N ARG A 61 2.46 -1.10 14.57
CA ARG A 61 2.17 -0.70 15.95
C ARG A 61 1.49 -1.84 16.68
N ASN A 62 1.94 -2.13 17.90
CA ASN A 62 1.18 -2.98 18.82
C ASN A 62 -0.05 -2.20 19.28
N ILE A 63 -1.20 -2.46 18.65
CA ILE A 63 -2.47 -1.84 19.03
C ILE A 63 -3.29 -2.89 19.78
N ILE A 64 -3.62 -2.59 21.03
CA ILE A 64 -4.38 -3.49 21.93
C ILE A 64 -5.85 -3.59 21.50
N ASP A 65 -6.42 -2.60 20.80
CA ASP A 65 -7.78 -2.68 20.23
C ASP A 65 -7.92 -1.70 19.04
N PHE A 66 -8.73 -2.05 18.02
CA PHE A 66 -9.25 -1.14 16.95
C PHE A 66 -8.56 -1.01 15.56
N GLY A 67 -7.66 -1.93 15.17
CA GLY A 67 -7.16 -2.01 13.77
C GLY A 67 -5.64 -2.06 13.67
N ALA A 68 -5.12 -2.30 12.46
CA ALA A 68 -3.68 -2.35 12.21
C ALA A 68 -3.16 -0.97 11.82
N ALA A 69 -2.11 -0.48 12.46
CA ALA A 69 -1.41 0.74 12.04
C ALA A 69 0.08 0.46 11.84
N TYR A 70 0.69 1.20 10.92
CA TYR A 70 2.07 1.01 10.52
C TYR A 70 2.79 2.35 10.42
N ASP A 71 3.93 2.47 11.10
CA ASP A 71 4.83 3.61 10.97
C ASP A 71 5.76 3.41 9.78
N VAL A 72 5.89 4.43 8.95
CA VAL A 72 6.79 4.42 7.78
C VAL A 72 7.98 5.31 8.09
N HIS A 73 9.18 4.74 8.09
CA HIS A 73 10.44 5.44 8.36
C HIS A 73 11.38 5.34 7.17
N ASP A 74 12.12 6.41 6.90
CA ASP A 74 13.34 6.36 6.12
C ASP A 74 14.42 5.65 6.95
N SER A 75 14.94 4.53 6.45
CA SER A 75 15.85 3.66 7.21
C SER A 75 17.24 4.25 7.40
N ARG A 76 17.67 5.15 6.50
CA ARG A 76 19.00 5.75 6.54
C ARG A 76 19.08 6.85 7.58
N THR A 77 18.02 7.64 7.70
CA THR A 77 17.92 8.78 8.61
C THR A 77 17.16 8.44 9.90
N ASN A 78 16.45 7.31 9.92
CA ASN A 78 15.47 6.93 10.94
C ASN A 78 14.32 7.95 11.10
N LYS A 79 14.17 8.89 10.15
CA LYS A 79 13.12 9.89 10.17
C LYS A 79 11.78 9.22 9.82
N LYS A 80 10.75 9.49 10.62
CA LYS A 80 9.38 9.08 10.30
C LYS A 80 8.89 9.89 9.09
N LEU A 81 8.40 9.21 8.07
CA LEU A 81 7.76 9.82 6.91
C LEU A 81 6.26 10.02 7.12
N GLY A 82 5.66 9.12 7.91
CA GLY A 82 4.24 9.14 8.22
C GLY A 82 3.79 7.83 8.83
N ALA A 83 2.47 7.64 8.91
CA ALA A 83 1.88 6.40 9.38
C ALA A 83 0.59 6.08 8.63
N LEU A 84 0.29 4.78 8.55
CA LEU A 84 -0.81 4.23 7.78
C LEU A 84 -1.67 3.40 8.72
N LYS A 85 -2.87 3.88 9.01
CA LYS A 85 -3.79 3.24 9.96
C LYS A 85 -5.00 2.70 9.24
N ARG A 86 -5.15 1.38 9.26
CA ARG A 86 -6.39 0.74 8.80
C ARG A 86 -7.48 1.00 9.82
N LYS A 87 -8.62 1.55 9.38
CA LYS A 87 -9.77 1.78 10.25
C LYS A 87 -10.42 0.44 10.59
N GLY A 88 -10.34 0.01 11.85
CA GLY A 88 -10.80 -1.30 12.31
C GLY A 88 -12.14 -1.29 13.05
N TRP A 89 -12.99 -2.23 12.62
CA TRP A 89 -14.13 -2.91 13.29
C TRP A 89 -15.58 -2.47 12.99
N ALA A 90 -16.37 -3.55 12.76
CA ALA A 90 -17.81 -3.71 12.67
C ALA A 90 -18.52 -3.16 11.41
N SER A 91 -18.76 -4.04 10.43
CA SER A 91 -19.92 -4.01 9.51
C SER A 91 -19.96 -3.06 8.30
N MET A 92 -19.00 -2.17 8.07
CA MET A 92 -18.99 -1.36 6.84
C MET A 92 -18.05 -1.93 5.78
N LEU A 93 -18.65 -2.24 4.64
CA LEU A 93 -18.20 -2.96 3.45
C LEU A 93 -16.95 -2.42 2.71
N ARG A 94 -16.12 -1.58 3.33
CA ARG A 94 -15.04 -0.84 2.66
C ARG A 94 -13.73 -0.95 3.41
N ASP A 95 -12.65 -1.21 2.68
CA ASP A 95 -11.29 -1.03 3.20
C ASP A 95 -10.94 0.47 3.17
N THR A 96 -10.86 1.07 4.35
CA THR A 96 -10.43 2.47 4.51
C THR A 96 -9.15 2.53 5.34
N TRP A 97 -8.20 3.34 4.85
CA TRP A 97 -6.97 3.67 5.56
C TRP A 97 -6.91 5.15 5.82
N ILE A 98 -6.42 5.52 7.00
CA ILE A 98 -6.04 6.88 7.34
C ILE A 98 -4.54 7.02 7.10
N VAL A 99 -4.16 8.08 6.41
CA VAL A 99 -2.78 8.48 6.19
C VAL A 99 -2.45 9.61 7.15
N MET A 100 -1.36 9.45 7.88
CA MET A 100 -0.90 10.39 8.89
C MET A 100 0.50 10.89 8.52
N ASP A 101 0.79 12.15 8.86
CA ASP A 101 2.10 12.76 8.67
C ASP A 101 3.14 12.26 9.69
N GLU A 102 4.34 12.84 9.64
CA GLU A 102 5.44 12.53 10.55
C GLU A 102 5.12 12.82 12.03
N TYR A 103 4.14 13.68 12.31
CA TYR A 103 3.68 14.09 13.65
C TYR A 103 2.39 13.39 14.11
N ASP A 104 1.89 12.40 13.34
CA ASP A 104 0.61 11.71 13.60
C ASP A 104 -0.65 12.56 13.41
N ASN A 105 -0.57 13.67 12.66
CA ASN A 105 -1.77 14.36 12.20
C ASN A 105 -2.37 13.58 11.03
N GLU A 106 -3.70 13.41 11.01
CA GLU A 106 -4.39 12.90 9.83
C GLU A 106 -4.24 13.92 8.70
N VAL A 107 -3.78 13.46 7.54
CA VAL A 107 -3.51 14.30 6.35
C VAL A 107 -4.17 13.76 5.09
N GLY A 108 -4.91 12.66 5.23
CA GLY A 108 -5.67 12.09 4.15
C GLY A 108 -6.19 10.70 4.48
N LYS A 109 -6.95 10.16 3.53
CA LYS A 109 -7.58 8.86 3.63
C LYS A 109 -7.56 8.14 2.29
N ILE A 110 -7.40 6.83 2.35
CA ILE A 110 -7.49 5.94 1.19
C ILE A 110 -8.82 5.21 1.25
N GLU A 111 -9.61 5.38 0.19
CA GLU A 111 -10.95 4.79 0.07
C GLU A 111 -11.10 4.07 -1.27
N GLU A 112 -11.91 3.00 -1.27
CA GLU A 112 -12.23 2.21 -2.46
C GLU A 112 -13.33 2.87 -3.31
N ASP A 113 -13.15 2.89 -4.63
CA ASP A 113 -13.97 3.64 -5.59
C ASP A 113 -15.45 3.19 -5.63
N SER A 114 -15.73 1.89 -5.55
CA SER A 114 -17.09 1.37 -5.67
C SER A 114 -17.50 0.42 -4.54
N PRO A 115 -18.42 0.85 -3.65
CA PRO A 115 -18.98 0.02 -2.57
C PRO A 115 -19.84 -1.13 -3.09
N THR A 116 -20.50 -0.93 -4.23
CA THR A 116 -21.33 -1.94 -4.88
C THR A 116 -20.48 -3.02 -5.54
N MET A 117 -19.36 -2.64 -6.14
CA MET A 117 -18.37 -3.62 -6.63
C MET A 117 -17.66 -4.34 -5.48
N ALA A 118 -17.51 -3.71 -4.31
CA ALA A 118 -16.93 -4.36 -3.13
C ALA A 118 -17.79 -5.54 -2.66
N LEU A 119 -19.11 -5.34 -2.67
CA LEU A 119 -20.07 -6.43 -2.43
C LEU A 119 -20.00 -7.51 -3.52
N LEU A 120 -19.98 -7.14 -4.80
CA LEU A 120 -19.93 -8.11 -5.90
C LEU A 120 -18.64 -8.93 -5.89
N ARG A 121 -17.48 -8.35 -5.57
CA ARG A 121 -16.20 -9.07 -5.40
C ARG A 121 -16.30 -10.21 -4.39
N ARG A 122 -17.06 -10.00 -3.30
CA ARG A 122 -17.30 -11.03 -2.27
C ARG A 122 -18.06 -12.25 -2.81
N PHE A 123 -18.85 -12.10 -3.87
CA PHE A 123 -19.65 -13.16 -4.46
C PHE A 123 -19.14 -13.65 -5.83
N LEU A 124 -18.39 -12.83 -6.58
CA LEU A 124 -17.98 -13.07 -7.98
C LEU A 124 -16.46 -13.26 -8.18
N SER A 125 -15.68 -13.43 -7.10
CA SER A 125 -14.25 -13.80 -7.07
C SER A 125 -13.23 -12.71 -7.46
N ASN A 126 -11.92 -13.05 -7.40
CA ASN A 126 -10.71 -12.26 -7.71
C ASN A 126 -10.62 -11.68 -9.14
N LEU A 127 -11.75 -11.61 -9.86
CA LEU A 127 -11.81 -11.22 -11.27
C LEU A 127 -12.23 -9.76 -11.48
N ILE A 128 -12.51 -9.01 -10.42
CA ILE A 128 -12.90 -7.60 -10.53
C ILE A 128 -11.74 -6.76 -9.99
N PRO A 129 -11.08 -5.94 -10.82
CA PRO A 129 -9.99 -5.08 -10.37
C PRO A 129 -10.48 -4.09 -9.30
N GLN A 130 -9.61 -3.79 -8.34
CA GLN A 130 -9.82 -2.75 -7.34
C GLN A 130 -9.12 -1.45 -7.70
N SER A 131 -9.79 -0.33 -7.41
CA SER A 131 -9.20 1.01 -7.44
C SER A 131 -9.42 1.69 -6.10
N PHE A 132 -8.39 2.38 -5.62
CA PHE A 132 -8.42 3.18 -4.41
C PHE A 132 -7.93 4.59 -4.70
N HIS A 133 -8.42 5.54 -3.92
CA HIS A 133 -8.10 6.95 -4.04
C HIS A 133 -7.60 7.46 -2.69
N LEU A 134 -6.42 8.07 -2.70
CA LEU A 134 -5.92 8.87 -1.59
C LEU A 134 -6.40 10.29 -1.78
N VAL A 135 -7.23 10.75 -0.86
CA VAL A 135 -7.72 12.14 -0.83
C VAL A 135 -7.26 12.81 0.46
N ASP A 136 -7.02 14.11 0.39
CA ASP A 136 -6.74 14.94 1.56
C ASP A 136 -8.03 15.28 2.34
N ASP A 137 -7.91 16.14 3.34
CA ASP A 137 -9.05 16.61 4.15
C ASP A 137 -9.99 17.56 3.40
N SER A 138 -9.51 18.19 2.32
CA SER A 138 -10.32 19.07 1.46
C SER A 138 -11.13 18.29 0.41
N GLY A 139 -10.78 17.02 0.18
CA GLY A 139 -11.36 16.14 -0.83
C GLY A 139 -10.61 16.16 -2.16
N GLU A 140 -9.43 16.79 -2.20
CA GLU A 140 -8.52 16.77 -3.35
C GLU A 140 -7.81 15.42 -3.43
N GLU A 141 -7.71 14.86 -4.64
CA GLU A 141 -7.05 13.59 -4.89
C GLU A 141 -5.54 13.79 -4.94
N LEU A 142 -4.81 13.14 -4.03
CA LEU A 142 -3.35 13.20 -3.96
C LEU A 142 -2.68 12.03 -4.69
N ALA A 143 -3.36 10.88 -4.73
CA ALA A 143 -2.87 9.70 -5.43
C ALA A 143 -3.98 8.70 -5.74
N LYS A 144 -3.76 7.90 -6.79
CA LYS A 144 -4.65 6.82 -7.21
C LYS A 144 -3.92 5.49 -7.27
N PHE A 145 -4.55 4.45 -6.76
CA PHE A 145 -4.07 3.07 -6.80
C PHE A 145 -5.00 2.24 -7.66
N GLN A 146 -4.53 1.73 -8.81
CA GLN A 146 -5.38 1.00 -9.75
C GLN A 146 -4.80 -0.37 -10.03
N GLN A 147 -5.57 -1.40 -9.74
CA GLN A 147 -5.22 -2.76 -10.11
C GLN A 147 -5.54 -3.00 -11.59
N ASN A 148 -4.59 -3.56 -12.32
CA ASN A 148 -4.87 -4.06 -13.67
C ASN A 148 -5.42 -5.48 -13.57
N PHE A 149 -6.55 -5.75 -14.23
CA PHE A 149 -7.10 -7.10 -14.30
C PHE A 149 -6.11 -8.03 -15.01
N ASN A 150 -5.53 -8.94 -14.24
CA ASN A 150 -4.71 -10.03 -14.75
C ASN A 150 -4.79 -11.22 -13.76
N PRO A 151 -5.36 -12.36 -14.18
CA PRO A 151 -5.61 -13.49 -13.28
C PRO A 151 -4.33 -14.19 -12.81
N PHE A 152 -3.20 -13.92 -13.45
CA PHE A 152 -1.91 -14.51 -13.10
C PHE A 152 -1.05 -13.51 -12.33
N LEU A 153 -0.91 -12.28 -12.83
CA LEU A 153 0.10 -11.34 -12.34
C LEU A 153 -0.52 -10.09 -11.72
N TYR A 154 -0.42 -9.98 -10.40
CA TYR A 154 -0.83 -8.78 -9.67
C TYR A 154 0.07 -7.59 -10.01
N ARG A 155 -0.55 -6.50 -10.45
CA ARG A 155 0.07 -5.18 -10.61
C ARG A 155 -0.88 -4.11 -10.07
N LEU A 156 -0.34 -3.24 -9.24
CA LEU A 156 -1.00 -2.04 -8.75
C LEU A 156 -0.27 -0.83 -9.34
N LYS A 157 -0.92 -0.11 -10.26
CA LYS A 157 -0.44 1.18 -10.75
C LYS A 157 -0.69 2.22 -9.65
N VAL A 158 0.30 3.04 -9.36
CA VAL A 158 0.20 4.15 -8.41
C VAL A 158 0.49 5.43 -9.17
N THR A 159 -0.51 6.29 -9.29
CA THR A 159 -0.38 7.63 -9.85
C THR A 159 -0.36 8.62 -8.70
N VAL A 160 0.67 9.44 -8.58
CA VAL A 160 0.79 10.49 -7.55
C VAL A 160 0.61 11.83 -8.24
N GLU A 161 -0.35 12.62 -7.77
CA GLU A 161 -0.65 13.92 -8.36
C GLU A 161 0.47 14.94 -8.07
N ASP A 162 0.56 15.99 -8.90
CA ASP A 162 1.64 16.98 -8.85
C ASP A 162 1.66 17.81 -7.55
N ASP A 163 0.48 18.05 -7.00
CA ASP A 163 0.20 18.80 -5.78
C ASP A 163 0.27 17.93 -4.51
N CYS A 164 0.56 16.64 -4.67
CA CYS A 164 0.72 15.72 -3.56
C CYS A 164 1.86 16.16 -2.64
N HIS A 165 1.50 16.69 -1.47
CA HIS A 165 2.43 17.15 -0.46
C HIS A 165 3.04 16.02 0.38
N LEU A 166 2.57 14.78 0.18
CA LEU A 166 3.04 13.61 0.90
C LEU A 166 4.34 13.05 0.28
N PRO A 167 5.27 12.52 1.09
CA PRO A 167 6.44 11.86 0.55
C PRO A 167 6.05 10.69 -0.37
N ALA A 168 6.61 10.62 -1.58
CA ALA A 168 6.29 9.56 -2.55
C ALA A 168 6.46 8.14 -1.96
N MET A 169 7.48 7.93 -1.12
CA MET A 169 7.68 6.63 -0.46
C MET A 169 6.62 6.31 0.61
N LEU A 170 5.97 7.31 1.21
CA LEU A 170 4.81 7.08 2.09
C LEU A 170 3.63 6.57 1.26
N VAL A 171 3.35 7.19 0.11
CA VAL A 171 2.30 6.78 -0.83
C VAL A 171 2.56 5.37 -1.35
N LEU A 172 3.80 5.07 -1.77
CA LEU A 172 4.19 3.73 -2.22
C LEU A 172 4.12 2.67 -1.11
N SER A 173 4.42 3.05 0.13
CA SER A 173 4.25 2.17 1.30
C SER A 173 2.78 1.83 1.53
N ALA A 174 1.86 2.79 1.30
CA ALA A 174 0.43 2.54 1.34
C ALA A 174 -0.01 1.58 0.25
N GLY A 175 0.43 1.80 -0.99
CA GLY A 175 0.18 0.87 -2.11
C GLY A 175 0.69 -0.54 -1.82
N LEU A 176 1.87 -0.66 -1.21
CA LEU A 176 2.45 -1.95 -0.81
C LEU A 176 1.60 -2.65 0.26
N LEU A 177 1.11 -1.91 1.26
CA LEU A 177 0.21 -2.45 2.28
C LEU A 177 -1.13 -2.90 1.69
N LEU A 178 -1.72 -2.13 0.77
CA LEU A 178 -2.93 -2.54 0.04
C LEU A 178 -2.71 -3.88 -0.70
N ALA A 179 -1.61 -3.96 -1.47
CA ALA A 179 -1.24 -5.16 -2.21
C ALA A 179 -0.96 -6.39 -1.32
N ALA A 180 -0.40 -6.16 -0.12
CA ALA A 180 -0.11 -7.21 0.85
C ALA A 180 -1.35 -7.72 1.60
N VAL A 181 -2.36 -6.86 1.82
CA VAL A 181 -3.62 -7.20 2.49
C VAL A 181 -4.59 -7.90 1.55
N GLU A 182 -4.71 -7.45 0.31
CA GLU A 182 -5.65 -7.98 -0.69
C GLU A 182 -5.40 -9.47 -0.99
N GLY A 183 -4.13 -9.90 -1.04
CA GLY A 183 -3.76 -11.30 -1.26
C GLY A 183 -4.27 -12.30 -0.21
N ARG A 184 -4.91 -11.82 0.87
CA ARG A 184 -5.40 -12.62 1.99
C ARG A 184 -6.92 -12.65 2.15
N GLN A 185 -7.69 -11.86 1.39
CA GLN A 185 -9.16 -11.81 1.54
C GLN A 185 -9.90 -12.99 0.88
N LYS A 186 -9.32 -14.20 0.90
CA LYS A 186 -9.99 -15.41 0.41
C LYS A 186 -10.89 -16.03 1.46
#